data_AF-X1T7K7-F1
#
_entry.id   AF-X1T7K7-F1
#
_cell.length_a   1.000
_cell.length_b   1.000
_cell.length_c   1.000
_cell.angle_alpha   90.00
_cell.angle_beta   90.00
_cell.angle_gamma   90.00
#
_symmetry.space_group_name_H-M   'P 1'
#
loop_
_entity.id
_entity.type
_entity.pdbx_description
1 polymer ?
#
loop_
_entity_poly.entity_id
_entity_poly.type
_entity_poly.pdbx_seq_one_letter_code
_entity_poly.pdbx_strand_id
1 'polypeptide(L)'
;KRAENPIQIYIEGDALMVTREGEALVSKTDTSGMEYLEHQLKDGLCHLVFKTGAQTGKIKVEVKSDGLWSASHEIHIIPADVEQLKPGPDQLDPVTKSIDRMIGADISFLPQIEVRGQKFYENGIEKDAIEILRDHGFNYIRLRIFVNPEHEKGYSPERGFCGLEPTLQMARRINDAGMKLLLNFHYSDYWADPQQQNKPAVWEGLDFETLTDSLREYTRNVLNALEEQGTPAAMVQVGNEINHGLLWPDGHISQLEQLSELLMARVNGI
;
A
#
# COMPACT_ATOMS: atom_id res chain seq x y z
N LYS A 1 -28.93 -19.17 7.63
CA LYS A 1 -28.20 -20.39 7.23
C LYS A 1 -26.75 -20.20 7.67
N ARG A 2 -26.19 -21.10 8.47
CA ARG A 2 -24.75 -21.11 8.74
C ARG A 2 -24.06 -21.77 7.54
N ALA A 3 -22.83 -21.36 7.22
CA ALA A 3 -22.06 -22.01 6.17
C ALA A 3 -21.69 -23.42 6.65
N GLU A 4 -22.08 -24.44 5.87
CA GLU A 4 -21.80 -25.86 6.14
C GLU A 4 -20.75 -26.44 5.17
N ASN A 5 -20.30 -25.63 4.21
CA ASN A 5 -19.26 -26.05 3.28
C ASN A 5 -17.92 -26.17 4.03
N PRO A 6 -17.12 -27.21 3.74
CA PRO A 6 -15.77 -27.28 4.24
C PRO A 6 -14.94 -26.12 3.67
N ILE A 7 -13.92 -25.73 4.42
CA ILE A 7 -12.88 -24.84 3.94
C ILE A 7 -11.64 -25.64 3.54
N GLN A 8 -10.96 -25.16 2.51
CA GLN A 8 -9.65 -25.65 2.05
C GLN A 8 -8.61 -24.61 2.42
N ILE A 9 -7.59 -25.01 3.16
CA ILE A 9 -6.54 -24.12 3.67
C ILE A 9 -5.23 -24.51 3.01
N TYR A 10 -4.64 -23.55 2.31
CA TYR A 10 -3.37 -23.65 1.61
C TYR A 10 -2.31 -22.85 2.36
N ILE A 11 -1.10 -23.39 2.44
CA ILE A 11 0.05 -22.75 3.07
C ILE A 11 1.19 -22.75 2.07
N GLU A 12 1.75 -21.57 1.82
CA GLU A 12 2.97 -21.39 1.05
C GLU A 12 4.03 -20.77 1.96
N GLY A 13 5.26 -21.28 1.93
CA GLY A 13 6.39 -20.81 2.75
C GLY A 13 6.87 -21.84 3.77
N ASP A 14 7.84 -21.45 4.60
CA ASP A 14 8.45 -22.30 5.63
C ASP A 14 7.54 -22.41 6.87
N ALA A 15 6.42 -23.11 6.72
CA ALA A 15 5.48 -23.37 7.80
C ALA A 15 4.69 -24.67 7.60
N LEU A 16 4.27 -25.25 8.71
CA LEU A 16 3.36 -26.38 8.76
C LEU A 16 2.17 -26.04 9.64
N MET A 17 1.00 -26.54 9.24
CA MET A 17 -0.17 -26.54 10.11
C MET A 17 -0.17 -27.79 10.99
N VAL A 18 -0.43 -27.57 12.27
CA VAL A 18 -0.36 -28.62 13.30
C VAL A 18 -1.61 -28.61 14.18
N THR A 19 -1.85 -29.70 14.91
CA THR A 19 -2.79 -29.71 16.03
C THR A 19 -2.30 -28.80 17.16
N ARG A 20 -3.13 -28.54 18.18
CA ARG A 20 -2.69 -27.79 19.37
C ARG A 20 -1.56 -28.50 20.11
N GLU A 21 -1.51 -29.81 19.98
CA GLU A 21 -0.50 -30.71 20.55
C GLU A 21 0.78 -30.78 19.69
N GLY A 22 0.79 -30.12 18.52
CA GLY A 22 1.94 -30.02 17.63
C GLY A 22 2.08 -31.17 16.62
N GLU A 23 1.04 -31.99 16.45
CA GLU A 23 1.03 -33.09 15.49
C GLU A 23 0.70 -32.58 14.07
N ALA A 24 1.35 -33.15 13.06
CA ALA A 24 1.07 -32.78 11.68
C ALA A 24 -0.37 -33.15 11.29
N LEU A 25 -1.05 -32.23 10.60
CA LEU A 25 -2.38 -32.50 10.06
C LEU A 25 -2.28 -33.24 8.71
N VAL A 26 -3.28 -34.07 8.42
CA VAL A 26 -3.35 -34.84 7.16
C VAL A 26 -3.75 -33.89 6.02
N SER A 27 -2.81 -33.63 5.10
CA SER A 27 -3.07 -32.87 3.88
C SER A 27 -3.73 -33.74 2.79
N LYS A 28 -4.44 -33.07 1.90
CA LYS A 28 -4.94 -33.59 0.62
C LYS A 28 -4.22 -32.87 -0.51
N THR A 29 -4.29 -33.44 -1.71
CA THR A 29 -3.72 -32.84 -2.90
C THR A 29 -4.79 -32.39 -3.89
N ASP A 30 -4.62 -31.14 -4.27
CA ASP A 30 -5.06 -30.44 -5.46
C ASP A 30 -5.16 -31.20 -6.80
N THR A 31 -6.08 -30.85 -7.71
CA THR A 31 -5.94 -31.24 -9.13
C THR A 31 -4.72 -30.59 -9.81
N SER A 32 -4.22 -29.49 -9.27
CA SER A 32 -2.98 -28.83 -9.70
C SER A 32 -1.72 -29.39 -9.01
N GLY A 33 -1.88 -30.30 -8.05
CA GLY A 33 -0.78 -30.86 -7.25
C GLY A 33 -0.47 -30.10 -5.96
N MET A 34 -1.20 -29.01 -5.66
CA MET A 34 -1.00 -28.23 -4.43
C MET A 34 -1.57 -28.95 -3.21
N GLU A 35 -0.81 -28.99 -2.12
CA GLU A 35 -1.30 -29.53 -0.86
C GLU A 35 -2.22 -28.54 -0.14
N TYR A 36 -3.30 -29.05 0.45
CA TYR A 36 -4.23 -28.29 1.26
C TYR A 36 -4.78 -29.11 2.42
N LEU A 37 -5.31 -28.41 3.42
CA LEU A 37 -5.99 -28.98 4.56
C LEU A 37 -7.49 -28.72 4.45
N GLU A 38 -8.28 -29.78 4.53
CA GLU A 38 -9.74 -29.66 4.54
C GLU A 38 -10.24 -29.61 5.99
N HIS A 39 -11.04 -28.61 6.33
CA HIS A 39 -11.61 -28.50 7.66
C HIS A 39 -13.08 -28.09 7.61
N GLN A 40 -13.86 -28.64 8.54
CA GLN A 40 -15.25 -28.24 8.73
C GLN A 40 -15.35 -27.14 9.78
N LEU A 41 -16.08 -26.07 9.48
CA LEU A 41 -16.31 -25.00 10.44
C LEU A 41 -17.16 -25.51 11.60
N LYS A 42 -16.73 -25.23 12.84
CA LYS A 42 -17.52 -25.50 14.05
C LYS A 42 -18.14 -24.20 14.52
N ASP A 43 -19.47 -24.11 14.46
CA ASP A 43 -20.23 -22.88 14.76
C ASP A 43 -19.76 -21.64 13.95
N GLY A 44 -19.26 -21.87 12.73
CA GLY A 44 -18.71 -20.82 11.86
C GLY A 44 -17.26 -20.45 12.14
N LEU A 45 -16.56 -21.18 13.03
CA LEU A 45 -15.17 -20.93 13.39
C LEU A 45 -14.27 -22.11 13.05
N CYS A 46 -13.03 -21.80 12.70
CA CYS A 46 -11.92 -22.74 12.60
C CYS A 46 -10.71 -22.09 13.27
N HIS A 47 -10.04 -22.83 14.16
CA HIS A 47 -8.82 -22.38 14.82
C HIS A 47 -7.64 -23.11 14.20
N LEU A 48 -6.68 -22.34 13.70
CA LEU A 48 -5.48 -22.86 13.06
C LEU A 48 -4.29 -22.68 14.01
N VAL A 49 -3.43 -23.69 14.09
CA VAL A 49 -2.13 -23.59 14.77
C VAL A 49 -1.05 -23.79 13.73
N PHE A 50 -0.16 -22.80 13.65
CA PHE A 50 0.96 -22.80 12.72
C PHE A 50 2.25 -23.03 13.50
N LYS A 51 3.10 -23.89 12.96
CA LYS A 51 4.49 -24.03 13.36
C LYS A 51 5.33 -23.47 12.22
N THR A 52 5.90 -22.28 12.42
CA THR A 52 6.85 -21.70 11.48
C THR A 52 8.16 -22.47 11.53
N GLY A 53 8.87 -22.53 10.42
CA GLY A 53 10.26 -22.96 10.39
C GLY A 53 11.20 -21.85 10.87
N ALA A 54 12.46 -21.94 10.45
CA ALA A 54 13.53 -21.06 10.90
C ALA A 54 13.92 -19.99 9.86
N GLN A 55 13.36 -20.07 8.65
CA GLN A 55 13.71 -19.14 7.58
C GLN A 55 12.92 -17.83 7.71
N THR A 56 13.62 -16.71 7.59
CA THR A 56 13.00 -15.41 7.34
C THR A 56 12.32 -15.43 5.98
N GLY A 57 11.22 -14.70 5.84
CA GLY A 57 10.50 -14.66 4.58
C GLY A 57 9.00 -14.50 4.80
N LYS A 58 8.23 -15.03 3.86
CA LYS A 58 6.78 -14.88 3.83
C LYS A 58 6.11 -16.24 3.92
N ILE A 59 5.13 -16.34 4.82
CA ILE A 59 4.17 -17.43 4.84
C ILE A 59 2.84 -16.88 4.37
N LYS A 60 2.27 -17.47 3.32
CA LYS A 60 0.92 -17.14 2.86
C LYS A 60 -0.04 -18.22 3.31
N VAL A 61 -1.14 -17.78 3.92
CA VAL A 61 -2.28 -18.64 4.25
C VAL A 61 -3.42 -18.22 3.34
N GLU A 62 -3.90 -19.14 2.48
CA GLU A 62 -5.07 -18.91 1.64
C GLU A 62 -6.18 -19.89 2.04
N VAL A 63 -7.40 -19.38 2.19
CA VAL A 63 -8.58 -20.16 2.53
C VAL A 63 -9.59 -20.04 1.39
N LYS A 64 -10.05 -21.20 0.91
CA LYS A 64 -11.07 -21.33 -0.14
C LYS A 64 -12.28 -22.09 0.39
N SER A 65 -13.44 -21.80 -0.17
CA SER A 65 -14.68 -22.53 0.07
C SER A 65 -15.56 -22.39 -1.16
N ASP A 66 -16.29 -23.46 -1.49
CA ASP A 66 -17.19 -23.45 -2.64
C ASP A 66 -18.21 -22.31 -2.56
N GLY A 67 -18.31 -21.56 -3.65
CA GLY A 67 -19.23 -20.43 -3.81
C GLY A 67 -18.78 -19.13 -3.14
N LEU A 68 -17.56 -19.06 -2.57
CA LEU A 68 -17.00 -17.87 -1.95
C LEU A 68 -15.70 -17.43 -2.65
N TRP A 69 -15.39 -16.14 -2.56
CA TRP A 69 -14.06 -15.63 -2.92
C TRP A 69 -13.02 -16.18 -1.95
N SER A 70 -11.83 -16.51 -2.46
CA SER A 70 -10.69 -16.83 -1.61
C SER A 70 -10.37 -15.67 -0.68
N ALA A 71 -9.99 -15.99 0.55
CA ALA A 71 -9.39 -15.04 1.48
C ALA A 71 -7.94 -15.44 1.72
N SER A 72 -7.04 -14.47 1.87
CA SER A 72 -5.66 -14.77 2.23
C SER A 72 -5.07 -13.78 3.23
N HIS A 73 -4.04 -14.23 3.92
CA HIS A 73 -3.24 -13.42 4.82
C HIS A 73 -1.76 -13.82 4.71
N GLU A 74 -0.86 -12.88 4.99
CA GLU A 74 0.58 -13.09 4.91
C GLU A 74 1.22 -12.83 6.28
N ILE A 75 2.07 -13.76 6.71
CA ILE A 75 2.88 -13.65 7.92
C ILE A 75 4.32 -13.47 7.47
N HIS A 76 4.93 -12.36 7.87
CA HIS A 76 6.29 -12.02 7.50
C HIS A 76 7.23 -12.34 8.67
N ILE A 77 8.12 -13.30 8.48
CA ILE A 77 9.11 -13.72 9.46
C ILE A 77 10.36 -12.86 9.29
N ILE A 78 10.76 -12.21 10.38
CA ILE A 78 11.96 -11.38 10.49
C ILE A 78 13.04 -12.10 11.32
N PRO A 79 14.32 -11.67 11.27
CA PRO A 79 15.37 -12.26 12.08
C PRO A 79 15.03 -12.26 13.58
N ALA A 80 15.40 -13.32 14.29
CA ALA A 80 15.04 -13.51 15.69
C ALA A 80 15.79 -12.58 16.66
N ASP A 81 16.91 -12.02 16.21
CA ASP A 81 17.75 -11.05 16.92
C ASP A 81 17.32 -9.59 16.68
N VAL A 82 16.22 -9.35 15.95
CA VAL A 82 15.65 -8.01 15.82
C VAL A 82 15.19 -7.50 17.19
N GLU A 83 15.77 -6.38 17.61
CA GLU A 83 15.34 -5.64 18.79
C GLU A 83 14.30 -4.57 18.41
N GLN A 84 13.11 -4.65 19.00
CA GLN A 84 12.10 -3.60 18.84
C GLN A 84 12.42 -2.42 19.76
N LEU A 85 13.08 -1.41 19.17
CA LEU A 85 13.37 -0.17 19.88
C LEU A 85 12.11 0.68 20.03
N LYS A 86 11.99 1.34 21.18
CA LYS A 86 10.99 2.38 21.42
C LYS A 86 11.73 3.71 21.53
N PRO A 87 11.34 4.75 20.77
CA PRO A 87 12.02 6.03 20.87
C PRO A 87 11.86 6.61 22.29
N GLY A 88 12.96 7.09 22.85
CA GLY A 88 12.97 7.87 24.08
C GLY A 88 12.32 9.25 23.89
N PRO A 89 11.88 9.93 24.97
CA PRO A 89 11.30 11.26 24.90
C PRO A 89 12.20 12.33 24.25
N ASP A 90 13.51 12.14 24.31
CA ASP A 90 14.55 13.00 23.73
C ASP A 90 14.84 12.71 22.25
N GLN A 91 14.32 11.61 21.71
CA GLN A 91 14.43 11.24 20.29
C GLN A 91 13.25 11.73 19.45
N LEU A 92 12.25 12.35 20.08
CA LEU A 92 11.05 12.87 19.41
C LEU A 92 11.00 14.38 19.56
N ASP A 93 11.17 15.09 18.45
CA ASP A 93 10.98 16.53 18.44
C ASP A 93 9.51 16.87 18.78
N PRO A 94 9.26 17.89 19.62
CA PRO A 94 7.91 18.31 19.92
C PRO A 94 7.23 18.79 18.64
N VAL A 95 5.96 18.41 18.45
CA VAL A 95 5.15 18.89 17.32
C VAL A 95 4.93 20.40 17.49
N THR A 96 5.61 21.20 16.67
CA THR A 96 5.53 22.66 16.71
C THR A 96 4.47 23.23 15.77
N LYS A 97 4.02 22.45 14.78
CA LYS A 97 3.01 22.87 13.81
C LYS A 97 1.61 22.60 14.35
N SER A 98 0.77 23.64 14.33
CA SER A 98 -0.66 23.48 14.54
C SER A 98 -1.25 22.67 13.39
N ILE A 99 -1.99 21.62 13.72
CA ILE A 99 -2.68 20.78 12.75
C ILE A 99 -4.18 21.07 12.84
N ASP A 100 -4.73 21.68 11.79
CA ASP A 100 -6.16 21.95 11.70
C ASP A 100 -6.96 20.64 11.53
N ARG A 101 -8.26 20.68 11.84
CA ARG A 101 -9.17 19.55 11.57
C ARG A 101 -9.13 19.22 10.08
N MET A 102 -8.88 17.95 9.75
CA MET A 102 -8.87 17.45 8.37
C MET A 102 -10.16 16.68 8.08
N ILE A 103 -10.87 17.10 7.04
CA ILE A 103 -11.98 16.39 6.42
C ILE A 103 -11.56 16.18 4.98
N GLY A 104 -11.15 14.95 4.66
CA GLY A 104 -10.50 14.64 3.40
C GLY A 104 -11.11 13.48 2.63
N ALA A 105 -10.89 13.48 1.31
CA ALA A 105 -11.23 12.40 0.40
C ALA A 105 -10.01 12.04 -0.47
N ASP A 106 -9.83 10.76 -0.79
CA ASP A 106 -8.95 10.33 -1.89
C ASP A 106 -9.75 10.28 -3.18
N ILE A 107 -9.38 11.13 -4.14
CA ILE A 107 -10.05 11.21 -5.44
C ILE A 107 -9.09 10.99 -6.59
N SER A 108 -7.99 10.27 -6.38
CA SER A 108 -6.98 10.08 -7.44
C SER A 108 -7.51 9.31 -8.65
N PHE A 109 -8.68 8.66 -8.53
CA PHE A 109 -9.39 8.01 -9.65
C PHE A 109 -10.31 8.97 -10.43
N LEU A 110 -10.52 10.20 -9.95
CA LEU A 110 -11.44 11.17 -10.57
C LEU A 110 -11.12 11.45 -12.05
N PRO A 111 -9.86 11.69 -12.46
CA PRO A 111 -9.55 11.89 -13.88
C PRO A 111 -9.99 10.72 -14.78
N GLN A 112 -9.91 9.48 -14.28
CA GLN A 112 -10.36 8.30 -15.03
C GLN A 112 -11.88 8.24 -15.16
N ILE A 113 -12.59 8.65 -14.12
CA ILE A 113 -14.06 8.72 -14.12
C ILE A 113 -14.52 9.74 -15.16
N GLU A 114 -13.89 10.91 -15.18
CA GLU A 114 -14.21 12.01 -16.09
C GLU A 114 -13.90 11.66 -17.55
N VAL A 115 -12.74 11.05 -17.83
CA VAL A 115 -12.39 10.57 -19.19
C VAL A 115 -13.35 9.51 -19.70
N ARG A 116 -13.96 8.71 -18.81
CA ARG A 116 -15.02 7.75 -19.16
C ARG A 116 -16.39 8.40 -19.39
N GLY A 117 -16.49 9.73 -19.30
CA GLY A 117 -17.71 10.49 -19.53
C GLY A 117 -18.71 10.45 -18.38
N GLN A 118 -18.29 9.98 -17.20
CA GLN A 118 -19.14 10.03 -16.02
C GLN A 118 -19.24 11.46 -15.49
N LYS A 119 -20.39 11.77 -14.90
CA LYS A 119 -20.76 13.11 -14.44
C LYS A 119 -21.21 13.05 -12.99
N PHE A 120 -21.00 14.14 -12.27
CA PHE A 120 -21.40 14.29 -10.88
C PHE A 120 -22.50 15.34 -10.78
N TYR A 121 -23.39 15.15 -9.80
CA TYR A 121 -24.58 15.97 -9.64
C TYR A 121 -24.80 16.33 -8.18
N GLU A 122 -25.22 17.56 -7.94
CA GLU A 122 -25.72 18.04 -6.66
C GLU A 122 -27.14 18.56 -6.87
N ASN A 123 -28.11 18.03 -6.13
CA ASN A 123 -29.53 18.40 -6.28
C ASN A 123 -30.06 18.28 -7.73
N GLY A 124 -29.55 17.31 -8.49
CA GLY A 124 -29.93 17.09 -9.90
C GLY A 124 -29.25 18.01 -10.91
N ILE A 125 -28.35 18.90 -10.47
CA ILE A 125 -27.58 19.81 -11.32
C ILE A 125 -26.16 19.27 -11.48
N GLU A 126 -25.70 19.15 -12.72
CA GLU A 126 -24.32 18.73 -13.03
C GLU A 126 -23.31 19.72 -12.45
N LYS A 127 -22.30 19.22 -11.74
CA LYS A 127 -21.30 20.04 -11.06
C LYS A 127 -19.98 19.29 -10.92
N ASP A 128 -18.89 20.04 -10.84
CA ASP A 128 -17.55 19.49 -10.63
C ASP A 128 -17.46 18.75 -9.28
N ALA A 129 -16.87 17.55 -9.28
CA ALA A 129 -16.79 16.72 -8.08
C ALA A 129 -15.98 17.36 -6.94
N ILE A 130 -14.92 18.12 -7.27
CA ILE A 130 -14.06 18.79 -6.29
C ILE A 130 -14.82 19.95 -5.65
N GLU A 131 -15.62 20.68 -6.44
CA GLU A 131 -16.52 21.72 -5.90
C GLU A 131 -17.61 21.16 -5.00
N ILE A 132 -18.22 20.03 -5.38
CA ILE A 132 -19.21 19.35 -4.53
C ILE A 132 -18.55 18.99 -3.19
N LEU A 133 -17.35 18.40 -3.20
CA LEU A 133 -16.64 18.06 -1.95
C LEU A 133 -16.37 19.30 -1.10
N ARG A 134 -15.85 20.38 -1.69
CA ARG A 134 -15.62 21.66 -1.00
C ARG A 134 -16.91 22.17 -0.34
N ASP A 135 -18.02 22.20 -1.07
CA ASP A 135 -19.30 22.74 -0.59
C ASP A 135 -19.91 21.87 0.52
N HIS A 136 -19.54 20.60 0.58
CA HIS A 136 -19.86 19.67 1.67
C HIS A 136 -18.82 19.65 2.80
N GLY A 137 -17.92 20.64 2.86
CA GLY A 137 -17.04 20.89 4.00
C GLY A 137 -15.72 20.11 3.99
N PHE A 138 -15.35 19.48 2.87
CA PHE A 138 -14.02 18.91 2.71
C PHE A 138 -12.98 20.05 2.58
N ASN A 139 -11.84 19.88 3.23
CA ASN A 139 -10.74 20.85 3.23
C ASN A 139 -9.38 20.24 2.87
N TYR A 140 -9.33 18.92 2.69
CA TYR A 140 -8.15 18.21 2.21
C TYR A 140 -8.51 17.25 1.08
N ILE A 141 -7.61 17.09 0.13
CA ILE A 141 -7.71 16.06 -0.89
C ILE A 141 -6.42 15.24 -0.89
N ARG A 142 -6.58 13.92 -0.86
CA ARG A 142 -5.49 12.96 -0.99
C ARG A 142 -5.35 12.53 -2.44
N LEU A 143 -4.13 12.58 -2.96
CA LEU A 143 -3.77 12.00 -4.25
C LEU A 143 -2.64 10.99 -4.07
N ARG A 144 -2.80 9.79 -4.64
CA ARG A 144 -1.70 8.85 -4.85
C ARG A 144 -0.90 9.20 -6.09
N ILE A 145 0.42 9.02 -6.02
CA ILE A 145 1.33 9.18 -7.14
C ILE A 145 2.20 7.92 -7.32
N PHE A 146 2.32 7.48 -8.57
CA PHE A 146 3.17 6.39 -9.04
C PHE A 146 4.41 6.93 -9.77
N VAL A 147 5.46 6.10 -9.90
CA VAL A 147 6.72 6.50 -10.53
C VAL A 147 6.57 6.57 -12.05
N ASN A 148 6.25 5.45 -12.70
CA ASN A 148 5.97 5.34 -14.13
C ASN A 148 4.68 4.54 -14.42
N PRO A 149 3.49 5.07 -14.06
CA PRO A 149 2.23 4.35 -14.28
C PRO A 149 1.89 4.10 -15.75
N GLU A 150 2.48 4.86 -16.68
CA GLU A 150 2.34 4.71 -18.13
C GLU A 150 3.08 3.51 -18.72
N HIS A 151 4.00 2.90 -17.96
CA HIS A 151 4.72 1.70 -18.37
C HIS A 151 3.76 0.54 -18.68
N GLU A 152 4.19 -0.44 -19.48
CA GLU A 152 3.36 -1.57 -19.93
C GLU A 152 2.69 -2.34 -18.77
N LYS A 153 3.43 -2.50 -17.67
CA LYS A 153 2.94 -3.13 -16.43
C LYS A 153 2.56 -2.13 -15.34
N GLY A 154 2.58 -0.84 -15.66
CA GLY A 154 2.20 0.23 -14.77
C GLY A 154 0.69 0.27 -14.53
N TYR A 155 0.27 1.12 -13.60
CA TYR A 155 -1.13 1.26 -13.22
C TYR A 155 -2.05 1.67 -14.35
N SER A 156 -1.53 2.43 -15.30
CA SER A 156 -2.29 3.09 -16.34
C SER A 156 -1.48 3.13 -17.65
N PRO A 157 -1.26 1.98 -18.30
CA PRO A 157 -0.43 1.90 -19.51
C PRO A 157 -0.88 2.90 -20.56
N GLU A 158 0.08 3.58 -21.20
CA GLU A 158 -0.11 4.62 -22.23
C GLU A 158 -0.84 5.90 -21.80
N ARG A 159 -1.56 5.88 -20.68
CA ARG A 159 -2.41 6.99 -20.21
C ARG A 159 -1.79 7.76 -19.04
N GLY A 160 -0.95 7.12 -18.23
CA GLY A 160 -0.18 7.75 -17.16
C GLY A 160 -1.01 8.31 -15.99
N PHE A 161 -2.26 7.87 -15.77
CA PHE A 161 -3.05 8.30 -14.61
C PHE A 161 -2.30 8.05 -13.31
N CYS A 162 -2.44 8.99 -12.36
CA CYS A 162 -1.67 9.01 -11.10
C CYS A 162 -0.15 9.17 -11.30
N GLY A 163 0.33 9.58 -12.47
CA GLY A 163 1.70 10.06 -12.68
C GLY A 163 1.84 11.54 -12.31
N LEU A 164 3.04 12.10 -12.53
CA LEU A 164 3.33 13.50 -12.19
C LEU A 164 2.37 14.49 -12.88
N GLU A 165 2.23 14.41 -14.20
CA GLU A 165 1.43 15.40 -14.94
C GLU A 165 -0.07 15.39 -14.55
N PRO A 166 -0.76 14.24 -14.47
CA PRO A 166 -2.14 14.21 -13.95
C PRO A 166 -2.24 14.68 -12.49
N THR A 167 -1.22 14.42 -11.67
CA THR A 167 -1.17 14.89 -10.28
C THR A 167 -1.09 16.42 -10.22
N LEU A 168 -0.24 17.05 -11.04
CA LEU A 168 -0.15 18.51 -11.16
C LEU A 168 -1.49 19.12 -11.62
N GLN A 169 -2.15 18.51 -12.60
CA GLN A 169 -3.48 18.96 -13.06
C GLN A 169 -4.52 18.92 -11.94
N MET A 170 -4.54 17.84 -11.15
CA MET A 170 -5.42 17.72 -10.01
C MET A 170 -5.05 18.68 -8.88
N ALA A 171 -3.76 18.90 -8.62
CA ALA A 171 -3.28 19.84 -7.60
C ALA A 171 -3.76 21.27 -7.88
N ARG A 172 -3.73 21.72 -9.14
CA ARG A 172 -4.33 23.00 -9.55
C ARG A 172 -5.82 23.07 -9.22
N ARG A 173 -6.61 22.07 -9.61
CA ARG A 173 -8.06 22.05 -9.32
C ARG A 173 -8.35 22.05 -7.82
N ILE A 174 -7.57 21.32 -7.03
CA ILE A 174 -7.70 21.26 -5.56
C ILE A 174 -7.39 22.64 -4.96
N ASN A 175 -6.32 23.27 -5.42
CA ASN A 175 -5.91 24.60 -4.96
C ASN A 175 -6.93 25.69 -5.36
N ASP A 176 -7.45 25.64 -6.59
CA ASP A 176 -8.50 26.56 -7.08
C ASP A 176 -9.80 26.43 -6.28
N ALA A 177 -10.09 25.22 -5.77
CA ALA A 177 -11.19 24.97 -4.84
C ALA A 177 -10.88 25.38 -3.38
N GLY A 178 -9.69 25.89 -3.09
CA GLY A 178 -9.27 26.31 -1.75
C GLY A 178 -9.01 25.17 -0.76
N MET A 179 -8.81 23.95 -1.25
CA MET A 179 -8.50 22.78 -0.42
C MET A 179 -7.00 22.49 -0.38
N LYS A 180 -6.54 21.81 0.68
CA LYS A 180 -5.13 21.44 0.86
C LYS A 180 -4.84 20.06 0.25
N LEU A 181 -3.66 19.89 -0.35
CA LEU A 181 -3.23 18.61 -0.93
C LEU A 181 -2.48 17.75 0.10
N LEU A 182 -2.88 16.49 0.26
CA LEU A 182 -2.07 15.40 0.80
C LEU A 182 -1.55 14.57 -0.38
N LEU A 183 -0.24 14.53 -0.56
CA LEU A 183 0.37 13.70 -1.60
C LEU A 183 0.87 12.39 -1.01
N ASN A 184 0.44 11.27 -1.58
CA ASN A 184 0.82 9.93 -1.15
C ASN A 184 1.71 9.25 -2.19
N PHE A 185 2.99 9.13 -1.87
CA PHE A 185 3.95 8.43 -2.71
C PHE A 185 3.82 6.92 -2.51
N HIS A 186 3.51 6.21 -3.60
CA HIS A 186 3.52 4.75 -3.58
C HIS A 186 4.92 4.16 -3.75
N TYR A 187 5.84 4.90 -4.38
CA TYR A 187 7.17 4.39 -4.76
C TYR A 187 7.09 3.08 -5.55
N SER A 188 6.12 3.00 -6.45
CA SER A 188 5.86 1.87 -7.34
C SER A 188 5.25 2.40 -8.63
N ASP A 189 5.30 1.61 -9.70
CA ASP A 189 4.56 1.87 -10.94
C ASP A 189 3.09 1.44 -10.84
N TYR A 190 2.76 0.66 -9.80
CA TYR A 190 1.44 0.09 -9.55
C TYR A 190 1.03 0.29 -8.08
N TRP A 191 -0.10 -0.28 -7.69
CA TRP A 191 -0.52 -0.32 -6.28
C TRP A 191 0.58 -0.85 -5.36
N ALA A 192 0.72 -0.17 -4.23
CA ALA A 192 1.60 -0.56 -3.14
C ALA A 192 0.72 -0.70 -1.91
N ASP A 193 0.72 -1.87 -1.30
CA ASP A 193 -0.15 -2.27 -0.20
C ASP A 193 0.58 -3.32 0.67
N PRO A 194 -0.01 -3.84 1.76
CA PRO A 194 0.70 -4.79 2.63
C PRO A 194 1.12 -6.10 1.95
N GLN A 195 0.52 -6.47 0.80
CA GLN A 195 0.81 -7.71 0.08
C GLN A 195 1.72 -7.50 -1.14
N GLN A 196 1.92 -6.25 -1.57
CA GLN A 196 2.80 -5.89 -2.67
C GLN A 196 3.45 -4.52 -2.45
N GLN A 197 4.77 -4.48 -2.45
CA GLN A 197 5.56 -3.24 -2.41
C GLN A 197 6.58 -3.25 -3.55
N ASN A 198 6.11 -3.54 -4.76
CA ASN A 198 6.96 -3.80 -5.92
C ASN A 198 7.71 -2.54 -6.33
N LYS A 199 9.03 -2.70 -6.53
CA LYS A 199 9.90 -1.66 -7.05
C LYS A 199 9.46 -1.23 -8.47
N PRO A 200 9.50 0.07 -8.81
CA PRO A 200 9.35 0.55 -10.17
C PRO A 200 10.33 -0.12 -11.13
N ALA A 201 9.92 -0.34 -12.37
CA ALA A 201 10.75 -0.98 -13.40
C ALA A 201 12.07 -0.22 -13.63
N VAL A 202 12.04 1.12 -13.54
CA VAL A 202 13.24 1.96 -13.73
C VAL A 202 14.26 1.84 -12.60
N TRP A 203 13.87 1.27 -11.45
CA TRP A 203 14.77 1.03 -10.32
C TRP A 203 15.18 -0.45 -10.18
N GLU A 204 14.64 -1.34 -11.02
CA GLU A 204 15.05 -2.75 -11.03
C GLU A 204 16.54 -2.87 -11.40
N GLY A 205 17.27 -3.67 -10.62
CA GLY A 205 18.71 -3.92 -10.85
C GLY A 205 19.67 -2.80 -10.41
N LEU A 206 19.16 -1.67 -9.90
CA LEU A 206 20.02 -0.68 -9.24
C LEU A 206 20.68 -1.29 -7.99
N ASP A 207 21.93 -0.94 -7.74
CA ASP A 207 22.54 -1.18 -6.44
C ASP A 207 21.86 -0.32 -5.36
N PHE A 208 22.07 -0.68 -4.10
CA PHE A 208 21.35 -0.08 -2.98
C PHE A 208 21.62 1.41 -2.78
N GLU A 209 22.86 1.87 -3.02
CA GLU A 209 23.23 3.28 -2.92
C GLU A 209 22.51 4.10 -4.00
N THR A 210 22.58 3.62 -5.25
CA THR A 210 21.89 4.25 -6.39
C THR A 210 20.37 4.23 -6.23
N LEU A 211 19.79 3.15 -5.67
CA LEU A 211 18.36 3.07 -5.34
C LEU A 211 17.95 4.13 -4.31
N THR A 212 18.74 4.27 -3.25
CA THR A 212 18.50 5.22 -2.16
C THR A 212 18.54 6.66 -2.67
N ASP A 213 19.52 6.99 -3.51
CA ASP A 213 19.61 8.30 -4.17
C ASP A 213 18.44 8.53 -5.14
N SER A 214 18.10 7.54 -5.96
CA SER A 214 16.97 7.64 -6.91
C SER A 214 15.63 7.90 -6.20
N LEU A 215 15.41 7.24 -5.05
CA LEU A 215 14.24 7.43 -4.22
C LEU A 215 14.15 8.84 -3.62
N ARG A 216 15.29 9.38 -3.13
CA ARG A 216 15.40 10.75 -2.62
C ARG A 216 15.11 11.76 -3.72
N GLU A 217 15.76 11.63 -4.87
CA GLU A 217 15.62 12.55 -5.98
C GLU A 217 14.22 12.52 -6.60
N TYR A 218 13.59 11.35 -6.73
CA TYR A 218 12.20 11.26 -7.18
C TYR A 218 11.26 12.02 -6.24
N THR A 219 11.39 11.83 -4.92
CA THR A 219 10.58 12.55 -3.93
C THR A 219 10.77 14.07 -4.07
N ARG A 220 12.03 14.53 -4.14
CA ARG A 220 12.38 15.95 -4.30
C ARG A 220 11.81 16.54 -5.58
N ASN A 221 11.96 15.85 -6.71
CA ASN A 221 11.53 16.36 -8.01
C ASN A 221 10.02 16.53 -8.11
N VAL A 222 9.24 15.60 -7.57
CA VAL A 222 7.77 15.70 -7.54
C VAL A 222 7.33 16.89 -6.69
N LEU A 223 7.93 17.07 -5.50
CA LEU A 223 7.57 18.19 -4.62
C LEU A 223 8.00 19.54 -5.18
N ASN A 224 9.18 19.62 -5.79
CA ASN A 224 9.63 20.82 -6.50
C ASN A 224 8.68 21.18 -7.65
N ALA A 225 8.22 20.22 -8.43
CA ALA A 225 7.26 20.48 -9.51
C ALA A 225 5.92 21.05 -9.00
N LEU A 226 5.46 20.62 -7.82
CA LEU A 226 4.28 21.19 -7.16
C LEU A 226 4.54 22.60 -6.60
N GLU A 227 5.71 22.83 -6.02
CA GLU A 227 6.12 24.14 -5.50
C GLU A 227 6.28 25.18 -6.63
N GLU A 228 6.99 24.84 -7.69
CA GLU A 228 7.21 25.69 -8.87
C GLU A 228 5.89 26.07 -9.56
N GLN A 229 4.88 25.20 -9.47
CA GLN A 229 3.53 25.44 -9.96
C GLN A 229 2.69 26.34 -9.05
N GLY A 230 3.13 26.59 -7.81
CA GLY A 230 2.38 27.32 -6.81
C GLY A 230 1.28 26.50 -6.12
N THR A 231 1.37 25.17 -6.14
CA THR A 231 0.42 24.25 -5.51
C THR A 231 1.12 23.24 -4.59
N PRO A 232 1.88 23.69 -3.57
CA PRO A 232 2.61 22.77 -2.69
C PRO A 232 1.71 21.78 -1.97
N ALA A 233 2.23 20.57 -1.76
CA ALA A 233 1.58 19.61 -0.89
C ALA A 233 1.61 20.11 0.56
N ALA A 234 0.44 20.17 1.21
CA ALA A 234 0.34 20.53 2.63
C ALA A 234 0.75 19.38 3.56
N MET A 235 0.69 18.14 3.06
CA MET A 235 1.13 16.94 3.73
C MET A 235 1.68 15.94 2.72
N VAL A 236 2.70 15.20 3.11
CA VAL A 236 3.29 14.12 2.32
C VAL A 236 3.21 12.82 3.12
N GLN A 237 2.71 11.77 2.48
CA GLN A 237 2.81 10.41 2.96
C GLN A 237 3.94 9.72 2.19
N VAL A 238 5.01 9.38 2.91
CA VAL A 238 6.18 8.68 2.37
C VAL A 238 5.93 7.17 2.40
N GLY A 239 5.30 6.64 1.36
CA GLY A 239 4.97 5.21 1.23
C GLY A 239 3.52 4.91 1.58
N ASN A 240 2.89 4.00 0.83
CA ASN A 240 1.52 3.55 1.08
C ASN A 240 1.53 2.20 1.82
N GLU A 241 0.88 2.14 2.99
CA GLU A 241 0.65 0.90 3.75
C GLU A 241 1.90 0.02 3.90
N ILE A 242 2.98 0.65 4.37
CA ILE A 242 4.33 0.08 4.47
C ILE A 242 4.50 -0.90 5.65
N ASN A 243 3.43 -1.63 6.00
CA ASN A 243 3.38 -2.57 7.13
C ASN A 243 4.52 -3.58 7.12
N HIS A 244 4.90 -4.05 5.93
CA HIS A 244 6.02 -4.97 5.72
C HIS A 244 7.17 -4.31 4.93
N GLY A 245 7.26 -2.98 5.00
CA GLY A 245 8.30 -2.19 4.36
C GLY A 245 7.87 -1.57 3.03
N LEU A 246 8.84 -1.26 2.17
CA LEU A 246 8.62 -0.70 0.83
C LEU A 246 9.73 -1.19 -0.13
N LEU A 247 9.54 -1.04 -1.45
CA LEU A 247 10.58 -1.35 -2.44
C LEU A 247 11.21 -2.73 -2.23
N TRP A 248 10.38 -3.76 -2.16
CA TRP A 248 10.87 -5.12 -1.93
C TRP A 248 11.76 -5.60 -3.09
N PRO A 249 12.81 -6.40 -2.79
CA PRO A 249 13.13 -6.95 -1.48
C PRO A 249 13.97 -6.03 -0.56
N ASP A 250 14.58 -4.98 -1.09
CA ASP A 250 15.60 -4.16 -0.39
C ASP A 250 15.05 -3.51 0.88
N GLY A 251 13.87 -2.91 0.82
CA GLY A 251 13.22 -2.29 1.97
C GLY A 251 12.18 -3.17 2.65
N HIS A 252 12.28 -4.51 2.57
CA HIS A 252 11.39 -5.40 3.32
C HIS A 252 11.72 -5.36 4.83
N ILE A 253 10.75 -5.62 5.71
CA ILE A 253 10.97 -5.61 7.19
C ILE A 253 11.95 -6.67 7.71
N SER A 254 12.38 -7.62 6.88
CA SER A 254 13.48 -8.52 7.21
C SER A 254 14.87 -7.87 6.99
N GLN A 255 14.92 -6.69 6.35
CA GLN A 255 16.12 -5.94 5.99
C GLN A 255 16.11 -4.57 6.70
N LEU A 256 16.01 -4.56 8.04
CA LEU A 256 15.70 -3.34 8.80
C LEU A 256 16.68 -2.19 8.61
N GLU A 257 17.98 -2.47 8.45
CA GLU A 257 19.01 -1.44 8.19
C GLU A 257 18.74 -0.74 6.85
N GLN A 258 18.62 -1.51 5.76
CA GLN A 258 18.28 -0.99 4.44
C GLN A 258 16.92 -0.29 4.41
N LEU A 259 15.90 -0.88 5.05
CA LEU A 259 14.60 -0.25 5.21
C LEU A 259 14.76 1.13 5.89
N SER A 260 15.53 1.22 6.99
CA SER A 260 15.73 2.50 7.69
C SER A 260 16.39 3.56 6.80
N GLU A 261 17.37 3.19 5.99
CA GLU A 261 18.03 4.09 5.04
C GLU A 261 17.07 4.58 3.95
N LEU A 262 16.25 3.68 3.37
CA LEU A 262 15.21 4.05 2.42
C LEU A 262 14.11 4.92 3.08
N LEU A 263 13.76 4.66 4.34
CA LEU A 263 12.83 5.50 5.09
C LEU A 263 13.38 6.93 5.21
N MET A 264 14.66 7.06 5.58
CA MET A 264 15.35 8.34 5.72
C MET A 264 15.54 9.06 4.39
N ALA A 265 15.89 8.35 3.31
CA ALA A 265 16.08 8.94 1.98
C ALA A 265 14.81 9.64 1.47
N ARG A 266 13.63 9.04 1.73
CA ARG A 266 12.33 9.65 1.39
C ARG A 266 12.06 10.91 2.18
N VAL A 267 12.37 10.91 3.48
CA VAL A 267 12.22 12.10 4.34
C VAL A 267 13.19 13.20 3.93
N ASN A 268 14.44 12.87 3.59
CA ASN A 268 15.46 13.81 3.12
C ASN A 268 15.17 14.37 1.71
N GLY A 269 14.22 13.78 0.99
CA GLY A 269 13.71 14.29 -0.28
C GLY A 269 12.63 15.37 -0.12
N ILE A 270 12.06 15.53 1.07
CA ILE A 270 11.08 16.58 1.42
C ILE A 270 11.82 17.84 1.86
#